data_AF-A0A965PTN8-F1
#
_entry.id   AF-A0A965PTN8-F1
#
_cell.length_a   1.000
_cell.length_b   1.000
_cell.length_c   1.000
_cell.angle_alpha   90.00
_cell.angle_beta   90.00
_cell.angle_gamma   90.00
#
_symmetry.space_group_name_H-M   'P 1'
#
loop_
_entity.id
_entity.type
_entity.pdbx_description
1 polymer ?
#
loop_
_entity_poly.entity_id
_entity_poly.type
_entity_poly.pdbx_seq_one_letter_code
_entity_poly.pdbx_strand_id
1 'polypeptide(L)'
;MTAIKNTLTIKVGRKSHPIADYAEASRMTLAAVAALAEREHRVGPHFKSPLIYEGGRQVAYVSQNGHVWAGNPREWKPGATPLCEAQYPA
;
A
#
# COMPACT_ATOMS: atom_id res chain seq x y z
N MET A 1 16.92 9.51 -25.49
CA MET A 1 16.65 8.37 -24.60
C MET A 1 15.56 8.81 -23.63
N THR A 2 14.31 8.42 -23.87
CA THR A 2 13.18 8.80 -23.00
C THR A 2 13.32 7.98 -21.72
N ALA A 3 13.73 8.61 -20.62
CA ALA A 3 13.68 7.98 -19.31
C ALA A 3 12.23 7.62 -19.05
N ILE A 4 11.90 6.32 -19.12
CA ILE A 4 10.67 5.81 -18.54
C ILE A 4 10.82 6.12 -17.05
N LYS A 5 10.22 7.22 -16.59
CA LYS A 5 10.04 7.43 -15.15
C LYS A 5 9.31 6.19 -14.68
N ASN A 6 9.95 5.37 -13.85
CA ASN A 6 9.29 4.24 -13.20
C ASN A 6 8.16 4.81 -12.35
N THR A 7 6.96 4.91 -12.93
CA THR A 7 5.81 5.47 -12.26
C THR A 7 5.30 4.42 -11.29
N LEU A 8 5.60 4.61 -10.01
CA LEU A 8 4.98 3.85 -8.94
C LEU A 8 3.52 4.26 -8.82
N THR A 9 2.64 3.27 -8.68
CA THR A 9 1.21 3.50 -8.46
C THR A 9 0.71 2.58 -7.37
N ILE A 10 -0.18 3.09 -6.52
CA ILE A 10 -0.90 2.29 -5.53
C ILE A 10 -2.36 2.12 -5.96
N LYS A 11 -2.86 0.90 -5.87
CA LYS A 11 -4.26 0.57 -6.09
C LYS A 11 -4.96 0.40 -4.75
N VAL A 12 -5.78 1.38 -4.37
CA VAL A 12 -6.60 1.36 -3.16
C VAL A 12 -8.05 1.10 -3.57
N GLY A 13 -8.55 -0.09 -3.26
CA GLY A 13 -9.86 -0.54 -3.73
C GLY A 13 -9.94 -0.61 -5.26
N ARG A 14 -10.79 0.23 -5.87
CA ARG A 14 -10.96 0.31 -7.34
C ARG A 14 -10.15 1.45 -7.99
N LYS A 15 -9.49 2.30 -7.20
CA LYS A 15 -8.78 3.48 -7.70
C LYS A 15 -7.28 3.24 -7.69
N SER A 16 -6.61 3.73 -8.74
CA SER A 16 -5.16 3.75 -8.82
C SER A 16 -4.68 5.19 -8.66
N HIS A 17 -3.63 5.39 -7.87
CA HIS A 17 -3.05 6.70 -7.57
C HIS A 17 -1.54 6.63 -7.82
N PRO A 18 -0.94 7.64 -8.48
CA PRO A 18 0.52 7.76 -8.54
C PRO A 18 1.06 8.01 -7.13
N ILE A 19 2.24 7.46 -6.85
CA ILE A 19 3.00 7.68 -5.61
C ILE A 19 4.47 7.98 -5.96
N ALA A 20 5.12 8.78 -5.15
CA ALA A 20 6.55 9.06 -5.26
C ALA A 20 7.39 7.93 -4.67
N ASP A 21 6.94 7.33 -3.56
CA ASP A 21 7.67 6.31 -2.81
C ASP A 21 6.75 5.41 -1.97
N TYR A 22 7.35 4.42 -1.30
CA TYR A 22 6.63 3.51 -0.41
C TYR A 22 6.12 4.16 0.88
N ALA A 23 6.73 5.26 1.33
CA ALA A 23 6.29 5.99 2.51
C ALA A 23 4.95 6.72 2.24
N GLU A 24 4.78 7.26 1.03
CA GLU A 24 3.50 7.82 0.58
C GLU A 24 2.42 6.74 0.50
N ALA A 25 2.72 5.58 -0.08
CA ALA A 25 1.79 4.44 -0.09
C ALA A 25 1.35 4.02 1.32
N SER A 26 2.28 4.01 2.29
CA SER A 26 2.00 3.72 3.69
C SER A 26 1.01 4.75 4.29
N ARG A 27 1.32 6.05 4.18
CA ARG A 27 0.46 7.14 4.67
C ARG A 27 -0.93 7.12 4.04
N MET A 28 -1.01 6.93 2.72
CA MET A 28 -2.29 6.83 1.99
C MET A 28 -3.14 5.67 2.49
N THR A 29 -2.52 4.52 2.77
CA THR A 29 -3.21 3.34 3.28
C THR A 29 -3.73 3.58 4.68
N LEU A 30 -2.90 4.12 5.58
CA LEU A 30 -3.30 4.44 6.94
C LEU A 30 -4.44 5.45 6.99
N ALA A 31 -4.40 6.49 6.15
CA ALA A 31 -5.49 7.45 6.02
C ALA A 31 -6.79 6.78 5.53
N ALA A 32 -6.71 5.87 4.55
CA ALA A 32 -7.87 5.12 4.06
C ALA A 32 -8.44 4.17 5.12
N VAL A 33 -7.59 3.53 5.92
CA VAL A 33 -7.98 2.69 7.05
C VAL A 33 -8.68 3.52 8.13
N ALA A 34 -8.11 4.67 8.51
CA ALA A 34 -8.70 5.57 9.50
C ALA A 34 -10.07 6.08 9.04
N ALA A 35 -10.17 6.56 7.80
CA ALA A 35 -11.44 7.03 7.24
C ALA A 35 -12.50 5.92 7.17
N LEU A 36 -12.10 4.67 6.94
CA LEU A 36 -13.01 3.53 7.00
C LEU A 36 -13.44 3.23 8.45
N ALA A 37 -12.51 3.29 9.40
CA ALA A 37 -12.79 3.10 10.82
C ALA A 37 -13.83 4.11 11.34
N GLU A 38 -13.67 5.38 10.98
CA GLU A 38 -14.60 6.45 11.36
C GLU A 38 -15.99 6.26 10.75
N ARG A 39 -16.07 5.77 9.51
CA ARG A 39 -17.34 5.63 8.78
C ARG A 39 -18.13 4.38 9.16
N GLU A 40 -17.46 3.26 9.38
CA GLU A 40 -18.12 1.97 9.59
C GLU A 40 -18.04 1.49 11.05
N HIS A 41 -17.42 2.27 11.95
CA HIS A 41 -17.05 1.88 13.32
C HIS A 41 -16.32 0.52 13.37
N ARG A 42 -15.75 0.09 12.24
CA ARG A 42 -15.11 -1.22 12.03
C ARG A 42 -14.03 -1.07 10.98
N VAL A 43 -12.78 -1.32 11.37
CA VAL A 43 -11.73 -1.72 10.42
C VAL A 43 -11.91 -3.22 10.19
N GLY A 44 -12.89 -3.58 9.36
CA GLY A 44 -13.31 -4.97 9.20
C GLY A 44 -12.42 -5.80 8.27
N PRO A 45 -12.68 -7.12 8.17
CA PRO A 45 -12.00 -8.06 7.25
C PRO A 45 -12.15 -7.70 5.75
N HIS A 46 -12.89 -6.63 5.44
CA HIS A 46 -13.16 -6.17 4.09
C HIS A 46 -12.13 -5.17 3.55
N PHE A 47 -11.25 -4.61 4.40
CA PHE A 47 -10.16 -3.77 3.89
C PHE A 47 -9.14 -4.61 3.15
N LYS A 48 -9.26 -4.61 1.82
CA LYS A 48 -8.31 -5.28 0.93
C LYS A 48 -7.00 -4.49 0.92
N SER A 49 -5.90 -5.17 1.22
CA SER A 49 -4.55 -4.61 1.12
C SER A 49 -4.32 -3.93 -0.23
N PRO A 50 -3.96 -2.65 -0.23
CA PRO A 50 -3.58 -1.96 -1.45
C PRO A 50 -2.39 -2.63 -2.11
N LEU A 51 -2.38 -2.64 -3.44
CA LEU A 51 -1.32 -3.23 -4.25
C LEU A 51 -0.50 -2.13 -4.92
N ILE A 52 0.82 -2.26 -4.92
CA ILE A 52 1.74 -1.29 -5.53
C ILE A 52 2.28 -1.88 -6.83
N TYR A 53 2.24 -1.07 -7.88
CA TYR A 53 2.70 -1.42 -9.22
C TYR A 53 3.81 -0.47 -9.67
N GLU A 54 4.80 -1.02 -10.34
CA GLU A 54 5.85 -0.29 -11.04
C GLU A 54 5.81 -0.69 -12.52
N GLY A 55 5.64 0.29 -13.42
CA GLY A 55 5.56 0.01 -14.86
C GLY A 55 4.46 -0.99 -15.24
N GLY A 56 3.38 -1.06 -14.47
CA GLY A 56 2.25 -2.00 -14.67
C GLY A 56 2.44 -3.39 -14.03
N ARG A 57 3.61 -3.70 -13.45
CA ARG A 57 3.85 -4.95 -12.73
C ARG A 57 3.66 -4.75 -11.23
N GLN A 58 2.95 -5.66 -10.56
CA GLN A 58 2.85 -5.63 -9.09
C GLN A 58 4.22 -5.92 -8.48
N VAL A 59 4.69 -5.03 -7.61
CA VAL A 59 5.99 -5.14 -6.93
C VAL A 59 5.86 -5.26 -5.41
N ALA A 60 4.78 -4.74 -4.84
CA ALA A 60 4.57 -4.70 -3.40
C ALA A 60 3.08 -4.59 -3.04
N TYR A 61 2.79 -4.64 -1.74
CA TYR A 61 1.47 -4.36 -1.17
C TYR A 61 1.60 -3.67 0.19
N VAL A 62 0.53 -3.02 0.64
CA VAL A 62 0.47 -2.39 1.96
C VAL A 62 -0.47 -3.17 2.87
N SER A 63 -0.01 -3.56 4.05
CA SER A 63 -0.85 -4.17 5.08
C SER A 63 -1.69 -3.12 5.81
N GLN A 64 -2.73 -3.57 6.52
CA GLN A 64 -3.67 -2.67 7.23
C GLN A 64 -2.99 -1.80 8.30
N ASN A 65 -1.89 -2.28 8.87
CA ASN A 65 -1.07 -1.52 9.81
C ASN A 65 -0.07 -0.57 9.12
N GLY A 66 -0.12 -0.41 7.79
CA GLY A 66 0.70 0.54 7.04
C GLY A 66 2.08 0.02 6.61
N HIS A 67 2.46 -1.22 6.93
CA HIS A 67 3.74 -1.77 6.44
C HIS A 67 3.67 -2.10 4.95
N VAL A 68 4.75 -1.81 4.24
CA VAL A 68 4.89 -2.15 2.82
C VAL A 68 5.72 -3.41 2.69
N TRP A 69 5.18 -4.39 1.99
CA TRP A 69 5.77 -5.72 1.82
C TRP A 69 5.99 -6.02 0.34
N ALA A 70 7.06 -6.74 0.01
CA ALA A 70 7.33 -7.15 -1.35
C ALA A 70 6.30 -8.19 -1.87
N GLY A 71 6.04 -8.17 -3.18
CA GLY A 71 5.25 -9.19 -3.86
C GLY A 71 3.75 -9.11 -3.59
N ASN A 72 3.11 -10.26 -3.37
CA ASN A 72 1.67 -10.38 -3.12
C ASN A 72 1.35 -10.67 -1.64
N PRO A 73 0.22 -10.15 -1.10
CA PRO A 73 -0.24 -10.49 0.25
C PRO A 73 -0.32 -12.00 0.51
N ARG A 74 -0.64 -12.80 -0.51
CA ARG A 74 -0.76 -14.27 -0.40
C ARG A 74 0.59 -14.99 -0.29
N GLU A 75 1.68 -14.30 -0.61
CA GLU A 75 3.04 -14.87 -0.62
C GLU A 75 3.82 -14.49 0.65
N TRP A 76 3.18 -13.79 1.60
CA TRP A 76 3.81 -13.40 2.85
C TRP A 76 4.26 -14.62 3.67
N LYS A 77 5.42 -14.50 4.32
CA LYS A 77 6.00 -15.55 5.16
C LYS A 77 6.41 -15.00 6.52
N PRO A 78 6.31 -15.80 7.60
CA PRO A 78 6.89 -15.46 8.89
C PRO A 78 8.38 -15.15 8.76
N GLY A 79 8.84 -14.07 9.40
CA GLY A 79 10.23 -13.63 9.35
C GLY A 79 10.59 -12.75 8.16
N ALA A 80 9.66 -12.47 7.24
CA ALA A 80 9.86 -11.45 6.22
C ALA A 80 10.05 -10.07 6.88
N THR A 81 10.88 -9.22 6.28
CA THR A 81 11.07 -7.82 6.68
C THR A 81 10.31 -6.92 5.70
N PRO A 82 9.58 -5.89 6.17
CA PRO A 82 8.92 -4.95 5.28
C PRO A 82 9.94 -4.14 4.48
N LEU A 83 9.57 -3.76 3.25
CA LEU A 83 10.31 -2.80 2.42
C LEU A 83 10.26 -1.38 3.02
N CYS A 84 9.19 -1.08 3.75
CA CYS A 84 8.99 0.19 4.45
C CYS A 84 8.10 -0.06 5.67
N GLU A 85 8.54 0.40 6.84
CA GLU A 85 7.73 0.38 8.07
C GLU A 85 6.59 1.40 7.99
N ALA A 86 5.61 1.28 8.89
CA ALA A 86 4.44 2.15 8.93
C ALA A 86 4.86 3.61 9.08
N GLN A 87 4.37 4.46 8.18
CA GLN A 87 4.61 5.89 8.21
C GLN A 87 3.34 6.57 8.73
N TYR A 88 3.21 6.65 10.05
CA TYR A 88 2.10 7.36 10.66
C TYR A 88 2.25 8.87 10.40
N PRO A 89 1.17 9.59 10.05
CA PRO A 89 1.20 11.04 10.05
C PRO A 89 1.54 11.52 11.47
N ALA A 90 2.41 12.54 11.54
CA ALA A 90 2.78 13.19 12.79
C ALA A 90 1.61 13.98 13.38
#